data_AF-A0A7S4SQJ0-F1
#
_entry.id   AF-A0A7S4SQJ0-F1
#
_cell.length_a   1.000
_cell.length_b   1.000
_cell.length_c   1.000
_cell.angle_alpha   90.00
_cell.angle_beta   90.00
_cell.angle_gamma   90.00
#
_symmetry.space_group_name_H-M   'P 1'
#
loop_
_entity.id
_entity.type
_entity.pdbx_description
1 polymer ?
#
loop_
_entity_poly.entity_id
_entity_poly.type
_entity_poly.pdbx_seq_one_letter_code
_entity_poly.pdbx_strand_id
1 'polypeptide(L)'
;NNLQEGEKAGLVHAPHFPFPKQEAWWVVLGTAEGKIVSIERLTNPNRVVEHEIKFLSPKEGEYKFDLHVISAAYMGLDQKMKVELTTLDASAVPEYKVHPDDADLDNEPTLFEEMLNANVEEDSDSDN
;
A
#
# COMPACT_ATOMS: atom_id res chain seq x y z
N ASN A 1 -10.00 26.61 3.15
CA ASN A 1 -9.11 27.36 2.23
C ASN A 1 -9.48 27.03 0.79
N ASN A 2 -9.68 28.03 -0.05
CA ASN A 2 -9.88 27.85 -1.49
C ASN A 2 -8.52 27.92 -2.19
N LEU A 3 -7.67 26.91 -1.95
CA LEU A 3 -6.33 26.84 -2.52
C LEU A 3 -6.42 26.70 -4.05
N GLN A 4 -5.55 27.40 -4.76
CA GLN A 4 -5.41 27.22 -6.20
C GLN A 4 -4.67 25.90 -6.51
N GLU A 5 -4.70 25.47 -7.77
CA GLU A 5 -3.97 24.29 -8.20
C GLU A 5 -2.45 24.51 -8.04
N GLY A 6 -1.78 23.61 -7.33
CA GLY A 6 -0.36 23.74 -6.96
C GLY A 6 -0.07 24.51 -5.66
N GLU A 7 -1.08 25.13 -5.05
CA GLU A 7 -0.93 25.84 -3.78
C GLU A 7 -1.00 24.88 -2.58
N LYS A 8 -0.15 25.10 -1.58
CA LYS A 8 -0.08 24.31 -0.35
C LYS A 8 -0.83 25.01 0.78
N ALA A 9 -1.51 24.22 1.60
CA ALA A 9 -2.14 24.68 2.81
C ALA A 9 -1.11 25.29 3.77
N GLY A 10 -1.42 26.50 4.26
CA GLY A 10 -0.67 27.16 5.32
C GLY A 10 -0.96 26.55 6.70
N LEU A 11 -0.62 27.30 7.75
CA LEU A 11 -0.94 26.92 9.11
C LEU A 11 -2.47 26.96 9.35
N VAL A 12 -2.91 26.11 10.27
CA VAL A 12 -4.30 26.05 10.73
C VAL A 12 -4.68 27.39 11.35
N HIS A 13 -5.85 27.91 10.97
CA HIS A 13 -6.40 29.11 11.58
C HIS A 13 -7.15 28.75 12.88
N ALA A 14 -6.44 28.83 14.02
CA ALA A 14 -6.99 28.58 15.35
C ALA A 14 -6.51 29.65 16.35
N PRO A 15 -7.16 30.84 16.42
CA PRO A 15 -6.68 31.98 17.21
C PRO A 15 -6.56 31.73 18.73
N HIS A 16 -7.35 30.80 19.26
CA HIS A 16 -7.34 30.43 20.67
C HIS A 16 -6.36 29.30 21.00
N PHE A 17 -5.69 28.73 19.99
CA PHE A 17 -4.69 27.69 20.20
C PHE A 17 -3.30 28.34 20.29
N PRO A 18 -2.51 28.08 21.36
CA PRO A 18 -1.32 28.87 21.68
C PRO A 18 -0.11 28.59 20.77
N PHE A 19 -0.17 27.56 19.92
CA PHE A 19 0.96 27.13 19.08
C PHE A 19 0.58 27.06 17.60
N PRO A 20 1.51 27.34 16.67
CA PRO A 20 1.26 27.09 15.25
C PRO A 20 1.05 25.59 15.02
N LYS A 21 0.03 25.24 14.24
CA LYS A 21 -0.32 23.85 13.93
C LYS A 21 -0.47 23.68 12.41
N GLN A 22 0.11 22.60 11.89
CA GLN A 22 -0.14 22.17 10.52
C GLN A 22 -1.42 21.35 10.46
N GLU A 23 -2.10 21.43 9.31
CA GLU A 23 -3.28 20.64 9.05
C GLU A 23 -2.92 19.14 9.03
N ALA A 24 -3.79 18.32 9.62
CA ALA A 24 -3.63 16.88 9.64
C ALA A 24 -5.01 16.22 9.57
N TRP A 25 -5.05 15.08 8.90
CA TRP A 25 -6.25 14.28 8.68
C TRP A 25 -6.01 12.87 9.17
N TRP A 26 -7.00 12.30 9.85
CA TRP A 26 -7.02 10.89 10.19
C TRP A 26 -7.89 10.15 9.19
N VAL A 27 -7.33 9.15 8.53
CA VAL A 27 -8.06 8.23 7.69
C VAL A 27 -8.21 6.93 8.46
N VAL A 28 -9.44 6.59 8.82
CA VAL A 28 -9.77 5.43 9.64
C VAL A 28 -10.70 4.53 8.84
N LEU A 29 -10.29 3.29 8.63
CA LEU A 29 -11.11 2.25 8.04
C LEU A 29 -11.55 1.29 9.15
N GLY A 30 -12.85 1.15 9.36
CA GLY A 30 -13.44 0.25 10.35
C GLY A 30 -14.45 -0.72 9.74
N THR A 31 -14.71 -1.83 10.41
CA THR A 31 -15.83 -2.73 10.09
C THR A 31 -17.14 -2.17 10.65
N ALA A 32 -18.29 -2.63 10.13
CA ALA A 32 -19.61 -2.28 10.68
C ALA A 32 -19.77 -2.66 12.18
N GLU A 33 -18.96 -3.59 12.67
CA GLU A 33 -18.93 -4.04 14.08
C GLU A 33 -18.10 -3.12 14.99
N GLY A 34 -17.44 -2.11 14.42
CA GLY A 34 -16.61 -1.15 15.16
C GLY A 34 -15.15 -1.57 15.33
N LYS A 35 -14.68 -2.62 14.64
CA LYS A 35 -13.26 -3.01 14.63
C LYS A 35 -12.48 -2.11 13.67
N ILE A 36 -11.37 -1.55 14.14
CA ILE A 36 -10.46 -0.76 13.29
C ILE A 36 -9.60 -1.72 12.44
N VAL A 37 -9.60 -1.50 11.13
CA VAL A 37 -8.80 -2.24 10.15
C VAL A 37 -7.51 -1.49 9.84
N SER A 38 -7.63 -0.20 9.54
CA SER A 38 -6.48 0.70 9.35
C SER A 38 -6.76 2.07 9.97
N ILE A 39 -5.71 2.70 10.49
CA ILE A 39 -5.73 4.07 10.99
C ILE A 39 -4.43 4.76 10.62
N GLU A 40 -4.55 5.82 9.83
CA GLU A 40 -3.40 6.51 9.27
C GLU A 40 -3.55 8.02 9.43
N ARG A 41 -2.43 8.69 9.70
CA ARG A 41 -2.39 10.15 9.87
C ARG A 41 -1.70 10.80 8.68
N LEU A 42 -2.45 11.62 7.96
CA LEU A 42 -1.96 12.38 6.82
C LEU A 42 -1.67 13.82 7.24
N THR A 43 -0.47 14.31 6.93
CA THR A 43 -0.03 15.70 7.18
C THR A 43 0.39 16.39 5.89
N ASN A 44 -0.03 15.87 4.74
CA ASN A 44 0.34 16.41 3.44
C ASN A 44 -0.39 17.75 3.22
N PRO A 45 0.33 18.86 2.95
CA PRO A 45 -0.27 20.17 2.77
C PRO A 45 -0.82 20.40 1.35
N ASN A 46 -0.72 19.44 0.44
CA ASN A 46 -1.24 19.58 -0.91
C ASN A 46 -2.77 19.69 -0.89
N ARG A 47 -3.32 20.43 -1.86
CA ARG A 47 -4.77 20.56 -2.07
C ARG A 47 -5.47 19.21 -2.29
N VAL A 48 -4.81 18.29 -3.00
CA VAL A 48 -5.29 16.93 -3.27
C VAL A 48 -4.22 15.95 -2.82
N VAL A 49 -4.65 14.92 -2.11
CA VAL A 49 -3.79 13.87 -1.57
C VAL A 49 -4.40 12.52 -1.95
N GLU A 50 -3.65 11.72 -2.69
CA GLU A 50 -3.99 10.33 -2.95
C GLU A 50 -3.36 9.48 -1.85
N HIS A 51 -4.16 8.59 -1.26
CA HIS A 51 -3.72 7.71 -0.18
C HIS A 51 -4.27 6.31 -0.41
N GLU A 52 -3.40 5.31 -0.31
CA GLU A 52 -3.74 3.90 -0.56
C GLU A 52 -3.73 3.13 0.76
N ILE A 53 -4.84 2.47 1.10
CA ILE A 53 -4.95 1.64 2.29
C ILE A 53 -4.77 0.18 1.90
N LYS A 54 -3.76 -0.48 2.46
CA LYS A 54 -3.46 -1.90 2.22
C LYS A 54 -3.75 -2.70 3.47
N PHE A 55 -4.56 -3.73 3.34
CA PHE A 55 -4.85 -4.68 4.41
C PHE A 55 -5.08 -6.07 3.83
N LEU A 56 -4.94 -7.10 4.67
CA LEU A 56 -5.18 -8.48 4.26
C LEU A 56 -6.66 -8.69 4.02
N SER A 57 -6.99 -9.27 2.86
CA SER A 57 -8.36 -9.64 2.55
C SER A 57 -8.90 -10.59 3.61
N PRO A 58 -10.12 -10.36 4.13
CA PRO A 58 -10.82 -11.33 4.96
C PRO A 58 -11.21 -12.57 4.14
N LYS A 59 -11.90 -13.54 4.76
CA LYS A 59 -12.38 -14.77 4.08
C LYS A 59 -13.34 -14.43 2.94
N GLU A 60 -13.74 -15.41 2.15
CA GLU A 60 -14.79 -15.24 1.14
C GLU A 60 -16.07 -14.66 1.77
N GLY A 61 -16.68 -13.70 1.09
CA GLY A 61 -17.91 -13.06 1.54
C GLY A 61 -18.01 -11.56 1.24
N GLU A 62 -19.15 -10.99 1.61
CA GLU A 62 -19.42 -9.56 1.50
C GLU A 62 -19.10 -8.85 2.83
N TYR A 63 -18.27 -7.82 2.75
CA TYR A 63 -17.82 -7.03 3.90
C TYR A 63 -18.26 -5.58 3.73
N LYS A 64 -18.82 -5.03 4.81
CA LYS A 64 -19.20 -3.62 4.90
C LYS A 64 -18.22 -2.90 5.82
N PHE A 65 -17.54 -1.93 5.24
CA PHE A 65 -16.60 -1.06 5.93
C PHE A 65 -17.15 0.35 6.04
N ASP A 66 -16.76 1.02 7.11
CA ASP A 66 -16.96 2.43 7.35
C ASP A 66 -15.61 3.15 7.22
N LEU A 67 -15.48 4.00 6.21
CA LEU A 67 -14.34 4.90 6.04
C LEU A 67 -14.67 6.24 6.70
N HIS A 68 -13.80 6.66 7.61
CA HIS A 68 -13.87 7.94 8.30
C HIS A 68 -12.65 8.78 7.96
N VAL A 69 -12.88 9.99 7.47
CA VAL A 69 -11.86 11.00 7.24
C VAL A 69 -12.11 12.13 8.23
N ILE A 70 -11.27 12.24 9.25
CA ILE A 70 -11.48 13.12 10.41
C ILE A 70 -10.42 14.21 10.41
N SER A 71 -10.82 15.46 10.55
CA SER A 71 -9.87 16.56 10.66
C SER A 71 -9.33 16.63 12.09
N ALA A 72 -8.00 16.72 12.24
CA ALA A 72 -7.38 16.90 13.55
C ALA A 72 -7.37 18.36 14.02
N ALA A 73 -7.85 19.29 13.19
CA ALA A 73 -7.69 20.74 13.37
C ALA A 73 -9.00 21.53 13.31
N TYR A 74 -9.98 21.06 12.54
CA TYR A 74 -11.27 21.74 12.35
C TYR A 74 -12.42 20.83 12.74
N MET A 75 -13.41 21.36 13.45
CA MET A 75 -14.62 20.62 13.76
C MET A 75 -15.64 20.73 12.62
N GLY A 76 -16.36 19.65 12.34
CA GLY A 76 -17.45 19.63 11.35
C GLY A 76 -16.99 19.41 9.90
N LEU A 77 -15.71 19.13 9.67
CA LEU A 77 -15.19 18.73 8.36
C LEU A 77 -15.03 17.21 8.21
N ASP A 78 -15.47 16.44 9.21
CA ASP A 78 -15.35 14.99 9.21
C ASP A 78 -16.30 14.37 8.17
N GLN A 79 -15.79 13.43 7.40
CA GLN A 79 -16.56 12.69 6.40
C GLN A 79 -16.66 11.22 6.78
N LYS A 80 -17.84 10.65 6.57
CA LYS A 80 -18.09 9.22 6.71
C LYS A 80 -18.61 8.66 5.39
N MET A 81 -17.97 7.61 4.90
CA MET A 81 -18.38 6.86 3.72
C MET A 81 -18.53 5.38 4.05
N LYS A 82 -19.53 4.75 3.43
CA LYS A 82 -19.71 3.29 3.48
C LYS A 82 -19.06 2.68 2.25
N VAL A 83 -18.27 1.64 2.45
CA VAL A 83 -17.58 0.91 1.40
C VAL A 83 -17.98 -0.56 1.51
N GLU A 84 -18.46 -1.13 0.42
CA GLU A 84 -18.81 -2.54 0.33
C GLU A 84 -17.75 -3.24 -0.51
N LEU A 85 -17.18 -4.34 0.00
CA LEU A 85 -16.15 -5.11 -0.65
C LEU A 85 -16.55 -6.59 -0.63
N THR A 86 -16.48 -7.23 -1.79
CA THR A 86 -16.75 -8.66 -1.94
C THR A 86 -15.44 -9.39 -2.15
N THR A 87 -15.08 -10.23 -1.20
CA THR A 87 -13.94 -11.13 -1.34
C THR A 87 -14.40 -12.40 -2.03
N LEU A 88 -13.76 -12.74 -3.15
CA LEU A 88 -13.96 -14.00 -3.85
C LEU A 88 -13.03 -15.08 -3.29
N ASP A 89 -13.41 -16.34 -3.48
CA ASP A 89 -12.56 -17.47 -3.09
C ASP A 89 -11.23 -17.47 -3.83
N ALA A 90 -10.18 -17.94 -3.16
CA ALA A 90 -8.83 -18.01 -3.73
C ALA A 90 -8.76 -18.89 -4.99
N SER A 91 -9.69 -19.83 -5.16
CA SER A 91 -9.78 -20.70 -6.35
C SER A 91 -10.31 -19.97 -7.59
N ALA A 92 -10.87 -18.77 -7.43
CA ALA A 92 -11.35 -17.94 -8.54
C ALA A 92 -10.26 -16.98 -9.08
N VAL A 93 -9.09 -16.92 -8.42
CA VAL A 93 -7.93 -16.21 -8.97
C VAL A 93 -7.47 -17.01 -10.18
N PRO A 94 -7.37 -16.41 -11.39
CA PRO A 94 -6.89 -17.12 -12.56
C PRO A 94 -5.53 -17.75 -12.25
N GLU A 95 -5.38 -19.04 -12.53
CA GLU A 95 -4.11 -19.75 -12.35
C GLU A 95 -2.99 -18.91 -12.95
N TYR A 96 -1.97 -18.64 -12.13
CA TYR A 96 -0.76 -17.97 -12.58
C TYR A 96 -0.16 -18.81 -13.71
N LYS A 97 -0.38 -18.38 -14.96
CA LYS A 97 0.27 -18.96 -16.12
C LYS A 97 1.69 -18.43 -16.14
N VAL A 98 2.63 -19.25 -15.69
CA VAL A 98 4.06 -19.03 -15.91
C VAL A 98 4.24 -18.72 -17.40
N HIS A 99 4.82 -17.56 -17.71
CA HIS A 99 5.13 -17.22 -19.09
C HIS A 99 6.12 -18.27 -19.62
N PRO A 100 6.02 -18.75 -20.86
CA PRO A 100 6.95 -19.76 -21.39
C PRO A 100 8.42 -19.34 -21.22
N ASP A 101 8.73 -18.06 -21.38
CA ASP A 101 10.07 -17.52 -21.17
C ASP A 101 10.57 -17.64 -19.71
N ASP A 102 9.66 -17.69 -18.72
CA ASP A 102 10.02 -17.89 -17.31
C ASP A 102 10.21 -19.38 -16.97
N ALA A 103 9.67 -20.30 -17.79
CA ALA A 103 9.76 -21.74 -17.56
C ALA A 103 11.14 -22.33 -17.92
N ASP A 104 11.88 -21.65 -18.80
CA ASP A 104 13.20 -22.09 -19.25
C ASP A 104 14.34 -21.60 -18.35
N LEU A 105 14.10 -20.59 -17.49
CA LEU A 105 15.10 -20.04 -16.56
C LEU A 105 15.57 -21.05 -15.49
N ASP A 106 14.72 -22.02 -15.12
CA ASP A 106 15.11 -23.11 -14.19
C ASP A 106 16.02 -24.16 -14.85
N ASN A 107 16.14 -24.16 -16.18
CA ASN A 107 17.02 -25.06 -16.92
C ASN A 107 18.37 -24.41 -17.28
N GLU A 108 18.53 -23.11 -17.07
CA GLU A 108 19.80 -22.43 -17.30
C GLU A 108 20.75 -22.71 -16.13
N PRO A 109 22.02 -23.06 -16.42
CA PRO A 109 23.01 -23.22 -15.37
C PRO A 109 23.16 -21.89 -14.63
N THR A 110 23.19 -21.96 -13.31
CA THR A 110 23.41 -20.74 -12.53
C THR A 110 24.81 -20.19 -12.82
N LEU A 111 24.99 -18.87 -12.73
CA LEU A 111 26.32 -18.23 -12.81
C LEU A 111 27.36 -18.87 -11.87
N PHE A 112 26.90 -19.41 -10.73
CA PHE A 112 27.75 -20.16 -9.80
C PHE A 112 28.17 -21.53 -10.33
N GLU A 113 27.27 -22.26 -10.99
CA GLU A 113 27.58 -23.54 -11.65
C GLU A 113 28.50 -23.34 -12.85
N GLU A 114 28.32 -22.27 -13.65
CA GLU A 114 29.24 -21.93 -14.74
C GLU A 114 30.65 -21.64 -14.22
N MET A 115 30.79 -20.86 -13.15
CA MET A 115 32.08 -20.57 -12.52
C MET A 115 32.75 -21.83 -11.95
N LEU A 116 31.98 -22.75 -11.35
CA LEU A 116 32.52 -24.00 -10.83
C LEU A 116 32.94 -24.95 -11.95
N ASN A 117 32.13 -25.10 -13.01
CA ASN A 117 32.49 -25.93 -14.16
C ASN A 117 33.72 -25.37 -14.90
N ALA A 118 33.82 -24.06 -15.08
CA ALA A 118 34.99 -23.43 -15.69
C ALA A 118 36.28 -23.69 -14.90
N ASN A 119 36.20 -23.66 -13.56
CA ASN A 119 37.34 -23.95 -12.70
C ASN A 119 37.68 -25.45 -12.63
N VAL A 120 36.68 -26.34 -12.77
CA VAL A 120 36.91 -27.81 -12.79
C VAL A 120 37.53 -28.27 -14.10
N GLU A 121 37.20 -27.64 -15.23
CA GLU A 121 37.85 -27.94 -16.52
C GLU A 121 39.34 -27.55 -16.53
N GLU A 122 39.71 -26.40 -15.94
CA GLU A 122 41.11 -25.95 -15.88
C GLU A 122 42.03 -26.84 -15.03
N ASP A 123 41.51 -27.54 -14.01
CA ASP A 123 42.30 -28.40 -13.12
C ASP A 123 42.43 -29.85 -13.63
N SER A 124 41.73 -30.24 -14.71
CA SER A 124 41.69 -31.64 -15.20
C SER A 124 42.71 -31.96 -16.32
N ASP A 125 43.40 -30.95 -16.85
CA ASP A 125 44.39 -31.09 -17.94
C ASP A 125 45.85 -31.28 -17.47
N SER A 126 46.09 -31.66 -16.20
CA SER A 126 47.44 -31.94 -15.67
C SER A 126 47.65 -33.40 -15.23
N ASP A 127 47.50 -34.35 -16.15
CA ASP A 127 48.09 -35.70 -16.00
C ASP A 127 48.55 -36.21 -17.38
N ASN A 128 49.82 -35.95 -17.73
CA ASN A 128 50.57 -36.68 -18.77
C ASN A 128 52.05 -36.83 -18.40
#